data_AF-A0A7I7KXB0-F1
#
_entry.id   AF-A0A7I7KXB0-F1
#
_cell.length_a   1.000
_cell.length_b   1.000
_cell.length_c   1.000
_cell.angle_alpha   90.00
_cell.angle_beta   90.00
_cell.angle_gamma   90.00
#
_symmetry.space_group_name_H-M   'P 1'
#
loop_
_entity.id
_entity.type
_entity.pdbx_description
1 polymer ?
#
loop_
_entity_poly.entity_id
_entity_poly.type
_entity_poly.pdbx_seq_one_letter_code
_entity_poly.pdbx_strand_id
1 'polypeptide(L)'
;MAAPASPLPQLHRPARLPRAASARTPAADFGRYQFQVVAADIADAVTSIGGLIFDRAMAGWDVSVVVDGDHVIDDRPVRILGARVTLVPDRLAVLPAPQMLAVAGDVIVKSEAVRRQVLAAGEDAVTEVLLWGRAHPPSLNCKYIPVRHRPSAAAQVFKSHAMAAGGATVAEAADEGFYSMV
;
A
#
# COMPACT_ATOMS: atom_id res chain seq x y z
N MET A 1 -23.76 36.30 48.15
CA MET A 1 -23.99 35.83 46.77
C MET A 1 -22.62 35.50 46.18
N ALA A 2 -22.24 34.21 46.21
CA ALA A 2 -20.92 33.72 45.80
C ALA A 2 -21.14 32.50 44.89
N ALA A 3 -20.48 32.49 43.73
CA ALA A 3 -20.59 31.46 42.71
C ALA A 3 -20.00 30.12 43.19
N PRO A 4 -20.55 28.96 42.80
CA PRO A 4 -19.93 27.67 43.10
C PRO A 4 -18.65 27.49 42.27
N ALA A 5 -17.57 27.11 42.93
CA ALA A 5 -16.28 26.80 42.31
C ALA A 5 -16.39 25.54 41.44
N SER A 6 -15.96 25.63 40.18
CA SER A 6 -15.85 24.51 39.24
C SER A 6 -14.89 23.43 39.77
N PRO A 7 -15.29 22.15 39.82
CA PRO A 7 -14.43 21.07 40.28
C PRO A 7 -13.64 20.48 39.11
N LEU A 8 -12.78 21.26 38.46
CA LEU A 8 -11.88 20.73 37.42
C LEU A 8 -10.50 21.41 37.45
N PRO A 9 -9.64 21.08 38.44
CA PRO A 9 -8.20 21.23 38.19
C PRO A 9 -7.39 20.07 38.79
N GLN A 10 -7.49 18.85 38.27
CA GLN A 10 -6.59 17.74 38.67
C GLN A 10 -6.29 16.71 37.55
N LEU A 11 -6.44 17.05 36.26
CA LEU A 11 -6.08 16.16 35.14
C LEU A 11 -4.81 16.62 34.41
N HIS A 12 -3.70 16.73 35.15
CA HIS A 12 -2.36 16.97 34.56
C HIS A 12 -1.36 15.89 34.97
N ARG A 13 -1.68 14.63 34.68
CA ARG A 13 -0.65 13.59 34.55
C ARG A 13 -1.10 12.50 33.57
N PRO A 14 -0.47 12.34 32.40
CA PRO A 14 -0.77 11.20 31.55
C PRO A 14 -0.31 9.93 32.28
N ALA A 15 -1.25 9.04 32.56
CA ALA A 15 -0.94 7.71 33.06
C ALA A 15 -0.12 6.98 31.99
N ARG A 16 1.07 6.49 32.34
CA ARG A 16 1.84 5.61 31.46
C ARG A 16 1.07 4.29 31.35
N LEU A 17 0.54 4.02 30.16
CA LEU A 17 -0.02 2.70 29.85
C LEU A 17 1.09 1.64 30.04
N PRO A 18 0.82 0.56 30.78
CA PRO A 18 1.80 -0.51 30.94
C PRO A 18 2.18 -1.07 29.57
N ARG A 19 3.48 -1.19 29.31
CA ARG A 19 4.00 -1.82 28.09
C ARG A 19 3.56 -3.28 28.11
N ALA A 20 2.52 -3.61 27.37
CA ALA A 20 2.14 -4.99 27.12
C ALA A 20 3.30 -5.67 26.39
N ALA A 21 4.14 -6.38 27.13
CA ALA A 21 5.03 -7.39 26.58
C ALA A 21 4.15 -8.59 26.22
N SER A 22 3.35 -8.47 25.17
CA SER A 22 2.79 -9.65 24.53
C SER A 22 3.91 -10.30 23.75
N ALA A 23 4.45 -11.39 24.29
CA ALA A 23 5.03 -12.43 23.44
C ALA A 23 3.94 -12.76 22.40
N ARG A 24 4.14 -12.34 21.15
CA ARG A 24 3.25 -12.71 20.06
C ARG A 24 3.46 -14.20 19.84
N THR A 25 2.67 -15.02 20.52
CA THR A 25 2.38 -16.37 20.04
C THR A 25 1.87 -16.21 18.61
N PRO A 26 2.42 -16.91 17.61
CA PRO A 26 1.90 -16.84 16.25
C PRO A 26 0.53 -17.48 16.28
N ALA A 27 -0.50 -16.65 16.47
CA ALA A 27 -1.87 -17.05 16.22
C ALA A 27 -1.91 -17.55 14.78
N ALA A 28 -2.41 -18.77 14.60
CA ALA A 28 -2.60 -19.38 13.29
C ALA A 28 -3.19 -18.35 12.31
N ASP A 29 -2.54 -18.18 11.16
CA ASP A 29 -2.87 -17.21 10.12
C ASP A 29 -4.29 -17.46 9.57
N PHE A 30 -5.29 -16.84 10.20
CA PHE A 30 -6.51 -16.50 9.50
C PHE A 30 -6.13 -15.40 8.50
N GLY A 31 -5.86 -15.83 7.26
CA GLY A 31 -5.20 -15.05 6.22
C GLY A 31 -5.73 -13.63 6.12
N ARG A 32 -4.88 -12.65 6.48
CA ARG A 32 -5.19 -11.25 6.22
C ARG A 32 -5.30 -11.07 4.71
N TYR A 33 -6.27 -10.27 4.27
CA TYR A 33 -6.34 -9.84 2.88
C TYR A 33 -5.00 -9.24 2.47
N GLN A 34 -4.39 -9.79 1.43
CA GLN A 34 -3.09 -9.42 0.91
C GLN A 34 -3.26 -8.50 -0.29
N PHE A 35 -2.55 -7.38 -0.25
CA PHE A 35 -2.43 -6.43 -1.35
C PHE A 35 -0.97 -6.32 -1.75
N GLN A 36 -0.64 -6.81 -2.94
CA GLN A 36 0.70 -6.70 -3.49
C GLN A 36 0.77 -5.57 -4.51
N VAL A 37 1.76 -4.70 -4.38
CA VAL A 37 2.02 -3.57 -5.27
C VAL A 37 3.38 -3.77 -5.91
N VAL A 38 3.45 -3.81 -7.23
CA VAL A 38 4.70 -3.93 -7.99
C VAL A 38 4.94 -2.61 -8.71
N ALA A 39 5.92 -1.84 -8.24
CA ALA A 39 6.20 -0.48 -8.72
C ALA A 39 7.60 -0.37 -9.33
N ALA A 40 7.81 0.66 -10.15
CA ALA A 40 9.13 0.93 -10.73
C ALA A 40 10.15 1.31 -9.65
N ASP A 41 9.71 2.14 -8.70
CA ASP A 41 10.45 2.55 -7.51
C ASP A 41 9.47 3.01 -6.41
N ILE A 42 9.98 3.35 -5.23
CA ILE A 42 9.15 3.82 -4.10
C ILE A 42 8.46 5.14 -4.42
N ALA A 43 9.11 6.05 -5.14
CA ALA A 43 8.53 7.35 -5.45
C ALA A 43 7.31 7.21 -6.37
N ASP A 44 7.38 6.32 -7.36
CA ASP A 44 6.24 5.94 -8.20
C ASP A 44 5.11 5.32 -7.36
N ALA A 45 5.41 4.34 -6.50
CA ALA A 45 4.39 3.71 -5.63
C ALA A 45 3.66 4.75 -4.76
N VAL A 46 4.42 5.61 -4.08
CA VAL A 46 3.86 6.63 -3.18
C VAL A 46 3.04 7.66 -3.96
N THR A 47 3.51 8.09 -5.14
CA THR A 47 2.85 9.13 -5.93
C THR A 47 1.58 8.61 -6.60
N SER A 48 1.64 7.41 -7.20
CA SER A 48 0.60 6.88 -8.07
C SER A 48 -0.51 6.16 -7.30
N ILE A 49 -0.18 5.43 -6.24
CA ILE A 49 -1.09 4.50 -5.53
C ILE A 49 -1.00 4.62 -4.01
N GLY A 50 -0.29 5.61 -3.48
CA GLY A 50 -0.05 5.76 -2.05
C GLY A 50 -1.33 5.91 -1.21
N GLY A 51 -2.38 6.49 -1.78
CA GLY A 51 -3.68 6.62 -1.13
C GLY A 51 -4.36 5.28 -0.94
N LEU A 52 -4.44 4.47 -2.00
CA LEU A 52 -4.97 3.11 -1.93
C LEU A 52 -4.16 2.22 -0.99
N ILE A 53 -2.82 2.33 -1.01
CA ILE A 53 -1.95 1.60 -0.06
C ILE A 53 -2.37 1.92 1.38
N PHE A 54 -2.49 3.21 1.71
CA PHE A 54 -2.86 3.63 3.06
C PHE A 54 -4.25 3.15 3.45
N ASP A 55 -5.25 3.34 2.58
CA ASP A 55 -6.63 2.95 2.89
C ASP A 55 -6.77 1.43 3.09
N ARG A 56 -6.03 0.61 2.31
CA ARG A 56 -5.99 -0.85 2.50
C ARG A 56 -5.23 -1.25 3.76
N ALA A 57 -4.08 -0.64 4.03
CA ALA A 57 -3.34 -0.90 5.27
C ALA A 57 -4.17 -0.56 6.52
N MET A 58 -4.87 0.57 6.50
CA MET A 58 -5.78 0.99 7.57
C MET A 58 -7.03 0.12 7.69
N ALA A 59 -7.46 -0.51 6.60
CA ALA A 59 -8.49 -1.56 6.63
C ALA A 59 -7.98 -2.90 7.18
N GLY A 60 -6.72 -3.00 7.63
CA GLY A 60 -6.12 -4.20 8.22
C GLY A 60 -5.55 -5.19 7.21
N TRP A 61 -5.41 -4.78 5.94
CA TRP A 61 -4.81 -5.62 4.90
C TRP A 61 -3.29 -5.70 5.08
N ASP A 62 -2.70 -6.82 4.70
CA ASP A 62 -1.26 -6.95 4.59
C ASP A 62 -0.81 -6.40 3.23
N VAL A 63 -0.21 -5.20 3.24
CA VAL A 63 0.21 -4.50 2.03
C VAL A 63 1.71 -4.61 1.84
N SER A 64 2.14 -5.18 0.73
CA SER A 64 3.54 -5.33 0.35
C SER A 64 3.85 -4.57 -0.94
N VAL A 65 4.88 -3.72 -0.92
CA VAL A 65 5.41 -3.02 -2.08
C VAL A 65 6.68 -3.72 -2.55
N VAL A 66 6.67 -4.21 -3.78
CA VAL A 66 7.80 -4.82 -4.47
C VAL A 66 8.33 -3.81 -5.47
N VAL A 67 9.62 -3.52 -5.37
CA VAL A 67 10.36 -2.65 -6.28
C VAL A 67 11.61 -3.39 -6.73
N ASP A 68 12.02 -3.13 -7.97
CA ASP A 68 13.25 -3.68 -8.52
C ASP A 68 14.41 -2.74 -8.20
N GLY A 69 15.43 -3.21 -7.48
CA GLY A 69 16.57 -2.38 -7.09
C GLY A 69 17.55 -3.06 -6.13
N ASP A 70 18.82 -3.10 -6.52
CA ASP A 70 19.95 -3.68 -5.78
C ASP A 70 20.65 -2.68 -4.82
N HIS A 71 19.93 -1.62 -4.41
CA HIS A 71 20.48 -0.52 -3.61
C HIS A 71 19.75 -0.39 -2.27
N VAL A 72 20.39 0.26 -1.29
CA VAL A 72 19.77 0.57 0.01
C VAL A 72 18.50 1.39 -0.24
N ILE A 73 17.35 0.74 -0.07
CA ILE A 73 16.05 1.33 -0.32
C ILE A 73 15.59 2.06 0.95
N ASP A 74 15.37 3.38 0.87
CA ASP A 74 14.72 4.13 1.94
C ASP A 74 13.23 3.74 2.00
N ASP A 75 12.91 2.82 2.91
CA ASP A 75 11.56 2.27 3.07
C ASP A 75 10.61 3.16 3.89
N ARG A 76 11.10 4.28 4.44
CA ARG A 76 10.32 5.17 5.32
C ARG A 76 9.02 5.66 4.66
N PRO A 77 8.99 6.08 3.38
CA PRO A 77 7.76 6.50 2.73
C PRO A 77 6.69 5.40 2.72
N VAL A 78 7.07 4.16 2.42
CA VAL A 78 6.15 3.02 2.38
C VAL A 78 5.65 2.66 3.78
N ARG A 79 6.52 2.75 4.79
CA ARG A 79 6.16 2.52 6.20
C ARG A 79 5.19 3.57 6.74
N ILE A 80 5.33 4.83 6.32
CA ILE A 80 4.37 5.89 6.67
C ILE A 80 2.97 5.54 6.15
N LEU A 81 2.89 4.90 4.98
CA LEU A 81 1.62 4.43 4.42
C LEU A 81 1.09 3.14 5.07
N GLY A 82 1.79 2.57 6.04
CA GLY A 82 1.39 1.34 6.71
C GLY A 82 1.71 0.06 5.95
N ALA A 83 2.53 0.13 4.90
CA ALA A 83 2.95 -1.02 4.10
C ALA A 83 4.41 -1.43 4.40
N ARG A 84 4.79 -2.60 3.89
CA ARG A 84 6.17 -3.11 3.94
C ARG A 84 6.80 -3.16 2.55
N VAL A 85 8.07 -2.80 2.45
CA VAL A 85 8.85 -3.06 1.24
C VAL A 85 9.30 -4.52 1.29
N THR A 86 9.03 -5.25 0.22
CA THR A 86 9.48 -6.64 0.05
C THR A 86 10.34 -6.69 -1.20
N LEU A 87 11.61 -7.06 -1.03
CA LEU A 87 12.44 -7.44 -2.17
C LEU A 87 11.94 -8.79 -2.68
N VAL A 88 11.94 -9.00 -4.01
CA VAL A 88 11.48 -10.25 -4.64
C VAL A 88 12.08 -11.43 -3.86
N PRO A 89 11.26 -12.30 -3.24
CA PRO A 89 11.80 -13.34 -2.36
C PRO A 89 12.67 -14.30 -3.18
N ASP A 90 13.93 -14.43 -2.78
CA ASP A 90 14.94 -15.32 -3.37
C ASP A 90 14.57 -16.82 -3.22
N ARG A 91 13.46 -17.13 -2.52
CA ARG A 91 12.91 -18.49 -2.39
C ARG A 91 11.39 -18.47 -2.28
N LEU A 92 10.73 -19.21 -3.17
CA LEU A 92 9.30 -19.51 -3.14
C LEU A 92 8.94 -20.33 -1.90
N ALA A 93 8.57 -19.65 -0.81
CA ALA A 93 7.40 -20.14 -0.08
C ALA A 93 6.19 -19.90 -1.00
N VAL A 94 5.32 -20.90 -1.17
CA VAL A 94 4.04 -20.71 -1.87
C VAL A 94 3.21 -19.77 -0.99
N LEU A 95 3.39 -18.47 -1.21
CA LEU A 95 2.52 -17.47 -0.61
C LEU A 95 1.14 -17.62 -1.28
N PRO A 96 0.05 -17.49 -0.52
CA PRO A 96 -1.28 -17.38 -1.11
C PRO A 96 -1.30 -16.29 -2.18
N ALA A 97 -2.01 -16.53 -3.29
CA ALA A 97 -2.22 -15.49 -4.29
C ALA A 97 -2.84 -14.25 -3.59
N PRO A 98 -2.31 -13.04 -3.83
CA PRO A 98 -2.83 -11.86 -3.19
C PRO A 98 -4.25 -11.60 -3.68
N GLN A 99 -5.14 -11.13 -2.81
CA GLN A 99 -6.51 -10.80 -3.24
C GLN A 99 -6.52 -9.57 -4.16
N MET A 100 -5.49 -8.73 -4.07
CA MET A 100 -5.31 -7.59 -4.96
C MET A 100 -3.84 -7.50 -5.39
N LEU A 101 -3.63 -7.36 -6.70
CA LEU A 101 -2.33 -7.14 -7.31
C LEU A 101 -2.38 -5.84 -8.10
N ALA A 102 -1.65 -4.82 -7.66
CA ALA A 102 -1.48 -3.60 -8.43
C ALA A 102 -0.10 -3.55 -9.06
N VAL A 103 0.01 -3.19 -10.34
CA VAL A 103 1.29 -3.17 -11.07
C VAL A 103 1.45 -1.90 -11.90
N ALA A 104 2.64 -1.30 -11.82
CA ALA A 104 3.04 -0.20 -12.70
C ALA A 104 3.19 -0.69 -14.15
N GLY A 105 2.53 -0.02 -15.09
CA GLY A 105 2.53 -0.43 -16.49
C GLY A 105 3.94 -0.46 -17.12
N ASP A 106 4.85 0.40 -16.68
CA ASP A 106 6.22 0.42 -17.19
C ASP A 106 7.02 -0.81 -16.74
N VAL A 107 6.75 -1.34 -15.54
CA VAL A 107 7.35 -2.59 -15.05
C VAL A 107 6.88 -3.79 -15.88
N ILE A 108 5.60 -3.83 -16.28
CA ILE A 108 5.07 -4.90 -17.15
C ILE A 108 5.76 -4.92 -18.52
N VAL A 109 6.08 -3.74 -19.05
CA VAL A 109 6.78 -3.62 -20.32
C VAL A 109 8.23 -4.09 -20.17
N LYS A 110 8.91 -3.73 -19.08
CA LYS A 110 10.33 -4.03 -18.84
C LYS A 110 10.61 -5.47 -18.39
N SER A 111 9.69 -6.10 -17.66
CA SER A 111 9.92 -7.42 -17.02
C SER A 111 8.95 -8.50 -17.52
N GLU A 112 9.50 -9.51 -18.21
CA GLU A 112 8.72 -10.69 -18.63
C GLU A 112 8.18 -11.48 -17.42
N ALA A 113 8.94 -11.56 -16.34
CA ALA A 113 8.52 -12.25 -15.12
C ALA A 113 7.26 -11.61 -14.51
N VAL A 114 7.24 -10.27 -14.39
CA VAL A 114 6.07 -9.53 -13.91
C VAL A 114 4.90 -9.68 -14.88
N ARG A 115 5.14 -9.66 -16.19
CA ARG A 115 4.08 -9.88 -17.19
C ARG A 115 3.42 -11.25 -17.04
N ARG A 116 4.20 -12.31 -16.83
CA ARG A 116 3.66 -13.67 -16.57
C ARG A 116 2.86 -13.72 -15.27
N GLN A 117 3.34 -13.04 -14.22
CA GLN A 117 2.62 -12.96 -12.96
C GLN A 117 1.27 -12.24 -13.10
N VAL A 118 1.23 -11.11 -13.81
CA VAL A 118 0.00 -10.36 -14.09
C VAL A 118 -0.98 -11.21 -14.88
N LEU A 119 -0.53 -11.91 -15.92
CA LEU A 119 -1.38 -12.83 -16.70
C LEU A 119 -1.92 -13.98 -15.84
N ALA A 120 -1.07 -14.61 -15.04
CA ALA A 120 -1.50 -15.70 -14.15
C ALA A 120 -2.51 -15.23 -13.10
N ALA A 121 -2.33 -14.02 -12.55
CA ALA A 121 -3.27 -13.41 -11.62
C ALA A 121 -4.61 -13.05 -12.29
N GLY A 122 -4.61 -12.67 -13.57
CA GLY A 122 -5.83 -12.40 -14.33
C GLY A 122 -6.69 -13.61 -14.62
N GLU A 123 -6.08 -14.79 -14.75
CA GLU A 123 -6.80 -16.06 -14.90
C GLU A 123 -7.37 -16.58 -13.57
N ASP A 124 -6.93 -16.03 -12.43
CA ASP A 124 -7.45 -16.36 -11.11
C ASP A 124 -8.66 -15.48 -10.78
N ALA A 125 -9.84 -16.11 -10.69
CA ALA A 125 -11.11 -15.43 -10.40
C ALA A 125 -11.14 -14.71 -9.03
N VAL A 126 -10.16 -14.97 -8.15
CA VAL A 126 -10.10 -14.40 -6.79
C VAL A 126 -9.18 -13.18 -6.72
N THR A 127 -8.29 -12.99 -7.70
CA THR A 127 -7.29 -11.91 -7.67
C THR A 127 -7.74 -10.71 -8.50
N GLU A 128 -7.96 -9.57 -7.84
CA GLU A 128 -8.22 -8.30 -8.53
C GLU A 128 -6.91 -7.68 -9.01
N VAL A 129 -6.77 -7.45 -10.33
CA VAL A 129 -5.56 -6.86 -10.91
C VAL A 129 -5.79 -5.41 -11.31
N LEU A 130 -5.00 -4.49 -10.76
CA LEU A 130 -5.01 -3.06 -11.04
C LEU A 130 -3.73 -2.63 -11.74
N LEU A 131 -3.85 -1.82 -12.79
CA LEU A 131 -2.72 -1.23 -13.49
C LEU A 131 -2.73 0.28 -13.35
N TRP A 132 -1.57 0.90 -13.12
CA TRP A 132 -1.41 2.36 -13.19
C TRP A 132 -0.30 2.78 -14.16
N GLY A 133 -0.29 4.06 -14.48
CA GLY A 133 0.67 4.65 -15.43
C GLY A 133 0.17 4.64 -16.87
N ARG A 134 0.97 5.22 -17.77
CA ARG A 134 0.60 5.45 -19.18
C ARG A 134 0.93 4.29 -20.11
N ALA A 135 1.81 3.38 -19.68
CA ALA A 135 2.25 2.26 -20.50
C ALA A 135 1.20 1.15 -20.42
N HIS A 136 0.31 1.10 -21.41
CA HIS A 136 -0.50 -0.10 -21.60
C HIS A 136 0.37 -1.16 -22.30
N PRO A 137 0.53 -2.37 -21.74
CA PRO A 137 1.21 -3.43 -22.47
C PRO A 137 0.42 -3.77 -23.74
N PRO A 138 1.01 -3.63 -24.94
CA PRO A 138 0.30 -3.83 -26.21
C PRO A 138 -0.06 -5.31 -26.51
N SER A 139 0.21 -6.22 -25.57
CA SER A 139 0.17 -7.68 -25.80
C SER A 139 -0.76 -8.45 -24.86
N LEU A 140 -1.45 -7.77 -23.93
CA LEU A 140 -2.42 -8.43 -23.06
C LEU A 140 -3.78 -8.39 -23.77
N ASN A 141 -4.23 -9.51 -24.32
CA ASN A 141 -5.56 -9.69 -24.93
C ASN A 141 -6.70 -9.65 -23.87
N CYS A 142 -6.55 -8.84 -22.82
CA CYS A 142 -7.45 -8.75 -21.69
C CYS A 142 -8.31 -7.48 -21.80
N LYS A 143 -9.52 -7.51 -21.24
CA LYS A 143 -10.37 -6.32 -21.17
C LYS A 143 -9.95 -5.49 -19.95
N TYR A 144 -9.85 -4.18 -20.13
CA TYR A 144 -9.50 -3.25 -19.06
C TYR A 144 -10.63 -2.24 -18.83
N ILE A 145 -10.98 -2.04 -17.56
CA ILE A 145 -11.99 -1.07 -17.14
C ILE A 145 -11.30 0.04 -16.33
N PRO A 146 -11.45 1.32 -16.71
CA PRO A 146 -10.90 2.41 -15.91
C PRO A 146 -11.61 2.48 -14.55
N VAL A 147 -10.82 2.48 -13.48
CA VAL A 147 -11.25 2.59 -12.08
C VAL A 147 -10.59 3.83 -11.48
N ARG A 148 -11.34 4.57 -10.66
CA ARG A 148 -10.79 5.69 -9.89
C ARG A 148 -10.89 5.36 -8.42
N HIS A 149 -9.78 5.49 -7.72
CA HIS A 149 -9.74 5.50 -6.28
C HIS A 149 -9.71 6.94 -5.79
N ARG A 150 -10.61 7.27 -4.87
CA ARG A 150 -10.61 8.56 -4.18
C ARG A 150 -9.99 8.34 -2.79
N PRO A 151 -8.74 8.76 -2.56
CA PRO A 151 -8.09 8.57 -1.27
C PRO A 151 -8.88 9.22 -0.14
N SER A 152 -8.98 8.53 1.00
CA SER A 152 -9.57 9.11 2.21
C SER A 152 -8.83 10.38 2.65
N ALA A 153 -9.46 11.21 3.49
CA ALA A 153 -8.81 12.41 4.03
C ALA A 153 -7.52 12.07 4.79
N ALA A 154 -7.50 10.96 5.53
CA ALA A 154 -6.31 10.46 6.19
C ALA A 154 -5.26 10.01 5.15
N ALA A 155 -5.67 9.26 4.13
CA ALA A 155 -4.76 8.83 3.06
C ALA A 155 -4.08 10.01 2.36
N GLN A 156 -4.80 11.10 2.09
CA GLN A 156 -4.22 12.31 1.49
C GLN A 156 -3.11 12.91 2.37
N VAL A 157 -3.36 13.03 3.68
CA VAL A 157 -2.39 13.55 4.65
C VAL A 157 -1.17 12.63 4.73
N PHE A 158 -1.37 11.33 4.95
CA PHE A 158 -0.26 10.39 5.09
C PHE A 158 0.52 10.21 3.78
N LYS A 159 -0.14 10.27 2.62
CA LYS A 159 0.50 10.31 1.31
C LYS A 159 1.41 11.52 1.17
N SER A 160 0.92 12.73 1.51
CA SER A 160 1.77 13.93 1.48
C SER A 160 3.00 13.81 2.40
N HIS A 161 2.84 13.19 3.58
CA HIS A 161 3.94 12.97 4.51
C HIS A 161 4.95 11.94 3.98
N ALA A 162 4.46 10.86 3.36
CA ALA A 162 5.28 9.84 2.72
C ALA A 162 6.10 10.43 1.56
N MET A 163 5.48 11.28 0.72
CA MET A 163 6.17 11.99 -0.37
C MET A 163 7.29 12.88 0.17
N ALA A 164 7.00 13.66 1.23
CA ALA A 164 8.01 14.51 1.86
C ALA A 164 9.17 13.70 2.46
N ALA A 165 8.89 12.53 3.05
CA ALA A 165 9.93 11.64 3.56
C ALA A 165 10.84 11.08 2.47
N GLY A 166 10.31 10.86 1.26
CA GLY A 166 11.05 10.41 0.07
C GLY A 166 11.74 11.54 -0.71
N GLY A 167 11.67 12.79 -0.24
CA GLY A 167 12.26 13.95 -0.92
C GLY A 167 11.48 14.44 -2.15
N ALA A 168 10.27 13.95 -2.38
CA ALA A 168 9.40 14.40 -3.46
C ALA A 168 8.58 15.63 -3.04
N THR A 169 8.25 16.50 -3.99
CA THR A 169 7.35 17.64 -3.73
C THR A 169 5.92 17.16 -3.54
N VAL A 170 5.23 17.70 -2.53
CA VAL A 170 3.84 17.35 -2.19
C VAL A 170 2.94 17.56 -3.42
N ALA A 171 2.32 16.48 -3.91
CA ALA A 171 1.29 16.57 -4.94
C ALA A 171 -0.04 16.96 -4.30
N GLU A 172 -0.83 17.77 -5.01
CA GLU A 172 -2.22 18.04 -4.63
C GLU A 172 -3.03 16.74 -4.58
N ALA A 173 -4.11 16.75 -3.78
CA ALA A 173 -5.04 15.63 -3.64
C ALA A 173 -5.73 15.35 -5.00
N ALA A 174 -5.12 14.50 -5.81
CA ALA A 174 -5.68 14.01 -7.06
C ALA A 174 -6.32 12.63 -6.87
N ASP A 175 -7.37 12.37 -7.65
CA ASP A 175 -7.89 11.01 -7.83
C ASP A 175 -6.77 10.10 -8.35
N GLU A 176 -6.66 8.90 -7.78
CA GLU A 176 -5.74 7.89 -8.26
C GLU A 176 -6.44 7.05 -9.35
N GLY A 177 -5.90 7.07 -10.57
CA GLY A 177 -6.47 6.39 -11.73
C GLY A 177 -5.83 5.04 -11.98
N PHE A 178 -6.67 4.01 -12.12
CA PHE A 178 -6.28 2.63 -12.35
C PHE A 178 -7.03 2.03 -13.55
N TYR A 179 -6.52 0.92 -14.06
CA TYR A 179 -7.22 0.04 -14.98
C TYR A 179 -7.35 -1.33 -14.35
N SER A 180 -8.59 -1.77 -14.10
CA SER A 180 -8.87 -3.12 -13.62
C SER A 180 -8.87 -4.09 -14.80
N MET A 181 -8.19 -5.22 -14.65
CA MET A 181 -8.30 -6.33 -15.59
C MET A 181 -9.55 -7.17 -15.25
N VAL A 182 -10.29 -7.59 -16.28
CA VAL A 182 -11.52 -8.41 -16.18
C VAL A 182 -11.54 -9.53 -17.21
#